data_AF-A0A433WRE9-F1
#
_entry.id   AF-A0A433WRE9-F1
#
_cell.length_a   1.000
_cell.length_b   1.000
_cell.length_c   1.000
_cell.angle_alpha   90.00
_cell.angle_beta   90.00
_cell.angle_gamma   90.00
#
_symmetry.space_group_name_H-M   'P 1'
#
loop_
_entity.id
_entity.type
_entity.pdbx_description
1 polymer ?
#
loop_
_entity_poly.entity_id
_entity_poly.type
_entity_poly.pdbx_seq_one_letter_code
_entity_poly.pdbx_strand_id
1 'polypeptide(L)' 'VSKGYARIAGKSLRLGVQAVGARIRHAFEQGEASPGQLVVIGLHGLDPVAVQRSFDEA' A
#
# COMPACT_ATOMS: atom_id res chain seq x y z
N VAL A 1 -1.06 11.54 -1.08
CA VAL A 1 -1.92 10.59 -1.83
C VAL A 1 -1.20 9.27 -1.89
N SER A 2 -1.89 8.15 -1.74
CA SER A 2 -1.31 6.83 -1.99
C SER A 2 -2.23 5.99 -2.86
N LYS A 3 -1.64 5.11 -3.68
CA LYS A 3 -2.37 4.12 -4.47
C LYS A 3 -1.48 2.91 -4.74
N GLY A 4 -2.04 1.72 -4.61
CA GLY A 4 -1.32 0.48 -4.91
C GLY A 4 -1.95 -0.75 -4.31
N TYR A 5 -1.15 -1.79 -4.15
CA TYR A 5 -1.53 -3.09 -3.65
C TYR A 5 -0.59 -3.56 -2.54
N ALA A 6 -1.14 -4.23 -1.53
CA ALA A 6 -0.38 -4.96 -0.53
C ALA A 6 -0.71 -6.46 -0.62
N ARG A 7 0.31 -7.31 -0.42
CA ARG A 7 0.12 -8.74 -0.24
C ARG A 7 -0.16 -8.98 1.23
N ILE A 8 -1.22 -9.73 1.54
CA ILE A 8 -1.58 -10.07 2.93
C ILE A 8 -1.28 -11.54 3.16
N ALA A 9 -0.47 -11.85 4.18
CA ALA A 9 -0.14 -13.22 4.53
C ALA A 9 -1.41 -14.05 4.78
N GLY A 10 -1.44 -15.27 4.23
CA GLY A 10 -2.61 -16.16 4.34
C GLY A 10 -3.83 -15.77 3.50
N LYS A 11 -3.75 -14.71 2.68
CA LYS A 11 -4.80 -14.35 1.71
C LYS A 11 -4.32 -14.62 0.28
N SER A 12 -5.17 -15.26 -0.51
CA SER A 12 -4.93 -15.49 -1.94
C SER A 12 -5.15 -14.23 -2.78
N LEU A 13 -6.01 -13.31 -2.30
CA LEU A 13 -6.31 -12.05 -2.96
C LEU A 13 -5.37 -10.94 -2.49
N ARG A 14 -5.08 -10.00 -3.38
CA ARG A 14 -4.35 -8.76 -3.05
C ARG A 14 -5.26 -7.72 -2.41
N LEU A 15 -4.71 -6.88 -1.55
CA LEU A 15 -5.42 -5.74 -0.95
C LEU A 15 -5.11 -4.46 -1.75
N GLY A 16 -6.09 -3.97 -2.50
CA GLY A 16 -6.01 -2.63 -3.12
C GLY A 16 -6.15 -1.54 -2.06
N VAL A 17 -5.29 -0.53 -2.10
CA VAL A 17 -5.28 0.61 -1.19
C VAL A 17 -5.27 1.91 -1.99
N GLN A 18 -6.13 2.85 -1.60
CA GLN A 18 -6.14 4.21 -2.12
C GLN A 18 -6.43 5.21 -1.00
N ALA A 19 -5.57 6.23 -0.86
CA ALA A 19 -5.75 7.26 0.15
C ALA A 19 -5.53 8.68 -0.36
N VAL A 20 -6.33 9.61 0.16
CA VAL A 20 -6.21 11.06 -0.05
C VAL A 20 -6.29 11.76 1.30
N GLY A 21 -5.16 12.31 1.75
CA GLY A 21 -5.02 12.81 3.12
C GLY A 21 -5.28 11.69 4.13
N ALA A 22 -6.11 11.97 5.14
CA ALA A 22 -6.50 10.99 6.17
C ALA A 22 -7.58 10.00 5.73
N ARG A 23 -8.14 10.13 4.51
CA ARG A 23 -9.20 9.25 4.03
C ARG A 23 -8.60 8.06 3.29
N ILE A 24 -8.84 6.86 3.80
CA ILE A 24 -8.30 5.60 3.26
C ILE A 24 -9.46 4.72 2.80
N ARG A 25 -9.33 4.14 1.61
CA ARG A 25 -10.18 3.05 1.13
C ARG A 25 -9.30 1.85 0.80
N HIS A 26 -9.81 0.67 1.12
CA HIS A 26 -9.18 -0.60 0.81
C HIS A 26 -10.23 -1.65 0.43
N ALA A 27 -9.86 -2.57 -0.45
CA ALA A 27 -10.70 -3.70 -0.84
C ALA A 27 -9.82 -4.87 -1.29
N PHE A 28 -10.26 -6.09 -1.03
CA PHE A 28 -9.65 -7.26 -1.66
C PHE A 28 -10.11 -7.31 -3.12
N GLU A 29 -9.14 -7.35 -4.04
CA GLU A 29 -9.40 -7.38 -5.47
C GLU A 29 -9.05 -8.74 -6.05
N GLN A 30 -9.77 -9.13 -7.11
CA GLN A 30 -9.41 -10.31 -7.89
C GLN A 30 -8.07 -10.07 -8.63
N GLY A 31 -7.21 -11.08 -8.61
CA GLY A 31 -5.85 -11.04 -9.15
C GLY A 31 -4.93 -11.97 -8.35
N GLU A 32 -3.85 -12.42 -8.97
CA GLU A 32 -2.84 -13.23 -8.29
C GLU A 32 -2.13 -12.39 -7.21
N ALA A 33 -1.74 -13.02 -6.10
CA ALA A 33 -0.98 -12.38 -5.03
C ALA A 33 0.44 -12.03 -5.49
N SER A 34 0.56 -10.94 -6.25
CA SER A 34 1.82 -10.35 -6.66
C SER A 34 2.55 -9.70 -5.48
N PRO A 35 3.86 -9.41 -5.60
CA PRO A 35 4.54 -8.52 -4.66
C PRO A 35 3.74 -7.22 -4.50
N GLY A 36 3.71 -6.71 -3.27
CA GLY A 36 3.07 -5.45 -2.97
C GLY A 36 3.77 -4.30 -3.70
N GLN A 37 2.99 -3.37 -4.26
CA GLN A 37 3.50 -2.19 -4.93
C GLN A 37 2.64 -1.00 -4.52
N LEU A 38 3.23 -0.03 -3.82
CA LEU A 38 2.54 1.16 -3.33
C LEU A 38 3.26 2.42 -3.78
N VAL A 39 2.54 3.33 -4.42
CA VAL A 39 3.04 4.67 -4.70
C VAL A 39 2.56 5.60 -3.60
N VAL A 40 3.49 6.32 -2.97
CA VAL A 40 3.22 7.31 -1.93
C VAL A 40 3.71 8.67 -2.41
N ILE A 41 2.79 9.63 -2.44
CA ILE A 41 3.05 11.03 -2.79
C ILE A 41 2.79 11.87 -1.55
N GLY A 42 3.84 12.46 -1.00
CA GLY A 42 3.79 13.36 0.15
C GLY A 42 4.29 14.76 -0.17
N LEU A 43 4.18 15.64 0.82
CA LEU A 43 4.81 16.95 0.79
C LEU A 43 6.32 16.83 1.03
N HIS A 44 7.03 17.93 0.86
CA HIS A 44 8.44 18.03 1.22
C HIS A 44 8.66 17.61 2.69
N GLY A 45 9.69 16.81 2.94
CA GLY A 45 9.97 16.24 4.27
C GLY A 45 9.35 14.87 4.53
N LEU A 46 8.66 14.24 3.56
CA LEU A 46 8.32 12.82 3.65
C LEU A 46 9.61 11.99 3.66
N ASP A 47 9.76 11.14 4.68
CA ASP A 47 10.90 10.23 4.79
C ASP A 47 10.64 8.95 3.96
N PRO A 48 11.35 8.76 2.83
CA PRO A 48 11.15 7.58 1.98
C PRO A 48 11.61 6.28 2.64
N VAL A 49 12.60 6.33 3.53
CA VAL A 49 13.14 5.14 4.21
C VAL A 49 12.16 4.66 5.26
N ALA A 50 11.58 5.59 6.03
CA ALA A 50 10.54 5.24 6.99
C ALA A 50 9.29 4.65 6.30
N VAL A 51 8.91 5.20 5.14
CA VAL A 51 7.78 4.67 4.35
C VAL A 51 8.09 3.28 3.83
N GLN A 52 9.27 3.05 3.24
CA GLN A 52 9.65 1.74 2.71
C GLN A 52 9.69 0.69 3.83
N ARG A 53 10.33 1.00 4.96
CA ARG A 53 10.40 0.10 6.11
C ARG A 53 9.00 -0.29 6.61
N SER A 54 8.10 0.69 6.73
CA SER A 54 6.72 0.44 7.16
C SER A 54 5.96 -0.50 6.21
N PHE A 55 6.33 -0.53 4.92
CA PHE A 55 5.72 -1.40 3.92
C PHE A 55 6.35 -2.79 3.91
N ASP A 56 7.67 -2.90 4.16
CA ASP A 56 8.38 -4.18 4.20
C ASP A 56 8.07 -4.99 5.47
N GLU A 57 7.72 -4.32 6.57
CA GLU A 57 7.34 -4.94 7.84
C GLU A 57 5.88 -5.43 7.88
N ALA A 58 5.06 -5.11 6.86
CA ALA A 58 3.62 -5.42 6.79
C ALA A 58 3.32 -6.78 6.15
#